data_AF-A0A166CA00-F1
#
_entry.id   AF-A0A166CA00-F1
#
_cell.length_a   1.000
_cell.length_b   1.000
_cell.length_c   1.000
_cell.angle_alpha   90.00
_cell.angle_beta   90.00
_cell.angle_gamma   90.00
#
_symmetry.space_group_name_H-M   'P 1'
#
loop_
_entity.id
_entity.type
_entity.pdbx_description
1 polymer ?
#
loop_
_entity_poly.entity_id
_entity_poly.type
_entity_poly.pdbx_seq_one_letter_code
_entity_poly.pdbx_strand_id
1 'polypeptide(L)'
;MPQAPSHPPPYSIECSSFPPPIEAAAGSQAWAFQRAFESSREPVRWGILTTMRCWIDTWPFKGVELERERIQQAYDQAPIDLKVTLDYIITNKFPFYFKSDGHRRCYDLYRTGRIQEAETSMLPQEDFIREYNAAVEPVKDAIASTNKRWIWYEAYTEISPVSKEEVVQAYANVSDPLKVVLSWMLATGWTIRVGNPRFFEQSKAAVHEMCLNHATAHIELHAMNRLVGMY
;
A
#
# COMPACT_ATOMS: atom_id res chain seq x y z
N MET A 1 17.33 55.07 -29.91
CA MET A 1 17.75 53.72 -29.48
C MET A 1 17.03 53.40 -28.17
N PRO A 2 16.40 52.22 -28.06
CA PRO A 2 15.56 51.86 -26.92
C PRO A 2 16.41 51.40 -25.72
N GLN A 3 16.10 51.89 -24.52
CA GLN A 3 16.66 51.39 -23.26
C GLN A 3 15.98 50.06 -22.91
N ALA A 4 16.76 48.98 -22.85
CA ALA A 4 16.33 47.68 -22.36
C ALA A 4 16.49 47.61 -20.82
N PRO A 5 15.63 46.86 -20.11
CA PRO A 5 15.50 46.92 -18.65
C PRO A 5 16.71 46.30 -17.92
N SER A 6 17.11 46.91 -16.81
CA SER A 6 18.34 46.63 -16.05
C SER A 6 18.24 45.51 -15.01
N HIS A 7 17.17 44.70 -15.01
CA HIS A 7 17.02 43.61 -14.05
C HIS A 7 16.35 42.39 -14.70
N PRO A 8 16.93 41.17 -14.57
CA PRO A 8 16.15 39.96 -14.76
C PRO A 8 15.09 39.88 -13.63
N PRO A 9 13.94 39.23 -13.87
CA PRO A 9 12.91 39.08 -12.84
C PRO A 9 13.51 38.36 -11.63
N PRO A 10 13.12 38.71 -10.39
CA PRO A 10 13.50 37.92 -9.25
C PRO A 10 12.82 36.56 -9.41
N TYR A 11 13.61 35.56 -9.78
CA TYR A 11 13.28 34.19 -9.44
C TYR A 11 13.17 34.17 -7.91
N SER A 12 11.93 34.17 -7.41
CA SER A 12 11.66 33.69 -6.06
C SER A 12 11.98 32.20 -6.08
N ILE A 13 13.25 31.91 -5.86
CA ILE A 13 13.69 30.73 -5.15
C ILE A 13 12.91 30.80 -3.83
N GLU A 14 11.74 30.16 -3.76
CA GLU A 14 11.06 29.88 -2.50
C GLU A 14 11.92 28.85 -1.74
N CYS A 15 13.02 29.35 -1.20
CA CYS A 15 13.85 28.71 -0.21
C CYS A 15 13.87 29.65 1.00
N SER A 16 12.76 29.63 1.73
CA SER A 16 12.61 30.06 3.13
C SER A 16 11.14 29.77 3.48
N SER A 17 10.78 29.21 4.62
CA SER A 17 11.32 29.59 5.92
C SER A 17 10.88 28.60 7.01
N PHE A 18 11.87 27.99 7.67
CA PHE A 18 11.77 27.19 8.90
C PHE A 18 11.05 25.83 8.78
N PRO A 19 11.53 24.76 9.47
CA PRO A 19 10.68 23.59 9.65
C PRO A 19 9.37 24.06 10.32
N PRO A 20 8.21 23.50 9.96
CA PRO A 20 6.95 23.87 10.58
C PRO A 20 7.06 23.79 12.11
N PRO A 21 6.29 24.60 12.86
CA PRO A 21 6.36 24.64 14.31
C PRO A 21 6.32 23.22 14.88
N ILE A 22 7.37 22.86 15.61
CA ILE A 22 7.55 21.51 16.14
C ILE A 22 6.47 21.27 17.19
N GLU A 23 5.58 20.32 16.95
CA GLU A 23 4.68 19.83 18.00
C GLU A 23 5.52 19.00 18.98
N ALA A 24 5.91 19.60 20.10
CA ALA A 24 6.73 18.97 21.14
C ALA A 24 6.09 17.70 21.77
N ALA A 25 4.80 17.50 21.55
CA ALA A 25 4.03 16.35 22.02
C ALA A 25 4.11 15.12 21.10
N ALA A 26 4.61 15.27 19.87
CA ALA A 26 4.67 14.18 18.90
C ALA A 26 5.84 13.23 19.18
N GLY A 27 5.64 11.93 18.94
CA GLY A 27 6.66 10.91 19.17
C GLY A 27 7.91 11.05 18.27
N SER A 28 9.02 10.44 18.68
CA SER A 28 10.31 10.48 17.96
C SER A 28 10.21 9.99 16.50
N GLN A 29 9.32 9.03 16.23
CA GLN A 29 9.09 8.50 14.89
C GLN A 29 8.41 9.52 13.97
N ALA A 30 7.38 10.23 14.45
CA ALA A 30 6.70 11.27 13.68
C ALA A 30 7.66 12.43 13.32
N TRP A 31 8.58 12.74 14.24
CA TRP A 31 9.63 13.72 13.97
C TRP A 31 10.65 13.25 12.92
N ALA A 32 11.09 12.00 13.00
CA ALA A 32 11.96 11.41 11.98
C ALA A 32 11.28 11.41 10.60
N PHE A 33 9.98 11.08 10.55
CA PHE A 33 9.17 11.11 9.35
C PHE A 33 9.08 12.51 8.73
N GLN A 34 8.75 13.55 9.52
CA GLN A 34 8.71 14.95 9.05
C GLN A 34 10.02 15.32 8.35
N ARG A 35 11.16 15.07 9.00
CA ARG A 35 12.46 15.42 8.43
C ARG A 35 12.73 14.68 7.13
N ALA A 36 12.38 13.39 7.06
CA ALA A 36 12.54 12.60 5.86
C ALA A 36 11.63 13.10 4.72
N PHE A 37 10.38 13.45 5.02
CA PHE A 37 9.44 14.07 4.09
C PHE A 37 9.98 15.40 3.54
N GLU A 38 10.45 16.31 4.41
CA GLU A 38 11.01 17.60 3.98
C GLU A 38 12.27 17.42 3.13
N SER A 39 13.11 16.43 3.43
CA SER A 39 14.30 16.12 2.64
C SER A 39 14.01 15.41 1.30
N SER A 40 12.79 14.93 1.10
CA SER A 40 12.41 14.17 -0.09
C SER A 40 12.21 15.07 -1.30
N ARG A 41 12.35 14.52 -2.50
CA ARG A 41 12.05 15.25 -3.75
C ARG A 41 10.54 15.51 -3.87
N GLU A 42 10.17 16.57 -4.56
CA GLU A 42 8.76 16.97 -4.72
C GLU A 42 7.80 15.83 -5.17
N PRO A 43 8.13 14.98 -6.16
CA PRO A 43 7.25 13.87 -6.53
C PRO A 43 7.06 12.83 -5.43
N VAL A 44 8.08 12.63 -4.58
CA VAL A 44 8.00 11.71 -3.45
C VAL A 44 7.08 12.31 -2.37
N ARG A 45 7.20 13.62 -2.10
CA ARG A 45 6.28 14.34 -1.21
C ARG A 45 4.84 14.25 -1.73
N TRP A 46 4.64 14.44 -3.03
CA TRP A 46 3.34 14.27 -3.68
C TRP A 46 2.80 12.85 -3.50
N GLY A 47 3.63 11.82 -3.70
CA GLY A 47 3.26 10.42 -3.47
C GLY A 47 2.82 10.15 -2.02
N ILE A 48 3.52 10.74 -1.05
CA ILE A 48 3.19 10.66 0.39
C ILE A 48 1.84 11.32 0.69
N LEU A 49 1.65 12.57 0.28
CA LEU A 49 0.42 13.33 0.53
C LEU A 49 -0.79 12.66 -0.15
N THR A 50 -0.59 12.18 -1.38
CA THR A 50 -1.64 11.48 -2.12
C THR A 50 -1.96 10.12 -1.49
N THR A 51 -0.96 9.38 -0.97
CA THR A 51 -1.19 8.12 -0.25
C THR A 51 -2.03 8.34 1.00
N MET A 52 -1.69 9.35 1.80
CA MET A 52 -2.51 9.74 2.95
C MET A 52 -3.95 10.04 2.50
N ARG A 53 -4.14 10.99 1.58
CA ARG A 53 -5.45 11.40 1.10
C ARG A 53 -6.29 10.24 0.56
N CYS A 54 -5.68 9.35 -0.21
CA CYS A 54 -6.36 8.27 -0.92
C CYS A 54 -6.38 6.92 -0.17
N TRP A 55 -5.91 6.88 1.07
CA TRP A 55 -5.93 5.65 1.86
C TRP A 55 -7.36 5.11 2.01
N ILE A 56 -7.55 3.83 1.71
CA ILE A 56 -8.88 3.23 1.61
C ILE A 56 -9.50 2.97 2.99
N ASP A 57 -8.69 2.66 4.00
CA ASP A 57 -9.20 2.38 5.34
C ASP A 57 -9.60 3.68 6.04
N THR A 58 -10.52 3.58 6.99
CA THR A 58 -10.98 4.72 7.77
C THR A 58 -9.84 5.25 8.65
N TRP A 59 -9.54 6.53 8.52
CA TRP A 59 -8.59 7.25 9.38
C TRP A 59 -8.93 8.75 9.37
N PRO A 60 -8.44 9.57 10.33
CA PRO A 60 -8.93 10.93 10.56
C PRO A 60 -8.82 11.90 9.37
N PHE A 61 -7.84 11.70 8.48
CA PHE A 61 -7.56 12.60 7.36
C PHE A 61 -7.87 11.99 5.98
N LYS A 62 -8.68 10.92 5.94
CA LYS A 62 -9.10 10.31 4.68
C LYS A 62 -9.82 11.33 3.79
N GLY A 63 -9.39 11.43 2.54
CA GLY A 63 -9.95 12.34 1.55
C GLY A 63 -9.62 13.82 1.77
N VAL A 64 -8.91 14.17 2.84
CA VAL A 64 -8.52 15.53 3.17
C VAL A 64 -7.23 15.87 2.43
N GLU A 65 -7.16 17.07 1.85
CA GLU A 65 -5.92 17.63 1.33
C GLU A 65 -5.09 18.15 2.51
N LEU A 66 -3.98 17.47 2.79
CA LEU A 66 -3.12 17.77 3.92
C LEU A 66 -2.14 18.88 3.57
N GLU A 67 -2.17 19.95 4.35
CA GLU A 67 -1.13 20.98 4.36
C GLU A 67 0.19 20.39 4.89
N ARG A 68 1.31 20.89 4.36
CA ARG A 68 2.66 20.36 4.66
C ARG A 68 2.99 20.48 6.15
N GLU A 69 2.52 21.52 6.79
CA GLU A 69 2.71 21.83 8.21
C GLU A 69 2.06 20.80 9.13
N ARG A 70 1.06 20.06 8.62
CA ARG A 70 0.29 19.08 9.40
C ARG A 70 0.78 17.64 9.22
N ILE A 71 1.82 17.42 8.41
CA ILE A 71 2.26 16.06 8.05
C ILE A 71 2.77 15.27 9.26
N GLN A 72 3.45 15.92 10.21
CA GLN A 72 3.86 15.29 11.47
C GLN A 72 2.65 14.78 12.27
N GLN A 73 1.64 15.64 12.47
CA GLN A 73 0.41 15.30 13.18
C GLN A 73 -0.36 14.18 12.46
N ALA A 74 -0.50 14.29 11.14
CA ALA A 74 -1.19 13.30 10.32
C ALA A 74 -0.49 11.94 10.37
N TYR A 75 0.84 11.92 10.31
CA TYR A 75 1.60 10.69 10.47
C TYR A 75 1.42 10.10 11.87
N ASP A 76 1.50 10.90 12.93
CA ASP A 76 1.34 10.39 14.30
C ASP A 76 -0.01 9.68 14.52
N GLN A 77 -1.09 10.22 13.94
CA GLN A 77 -2.44 9.66 13.99
C GLN A 77 -2.72 8.58 12.94
N ALA A 78 -1.79 8.33 12.01
CA ALA A 78 -1.99 7.33 10.97
C ALA A 78 -2.04 5.91 11.56
N PRO A 79 -2.89 5.03 11.01
CA PRO A 79 -2.85 3.61 11.35
C PRO A 79 -1.49 3.02 10.98
N ILE A 80 -1.12 1.93 11.66
CA ILE A 80 0.21 1.29 11.53
C ILE A 80 0.53 0.96 10.06
N ASP A 81 -0.43 0.39 9.34
CA ASP A 81 -0.26 0.00 7.93
C ASP A 81 0.01 1.20 7.01
N LEU A 82 -0.65 2.33 7.27
CA LEU A 82 -0.38 3.58 6.56
C LEU A 82 1.03 4.07 6.90
N LYS A 83 1.44 4.09 8.18
CA LYS A 83 2.81 4.47 8.59
C LYS A 83 3.87 3.64 7.87
N VAL A 84 3.72 2.31 7.89
CA VAL A 84 4.61 1.38 7.18
C VAL A 84 4.66 1.69 5.68
N THR A 85 3.52 2.00 5.08
CA THR A 85 3.47 2.34 3.65
C THR A 85 4.15 3.66 3.33
N LEU A 86 3.99 4.68 4.17
CA LEU A 86 4.63 5.96 3.99
C LEU A 86 6.16 5.88 4.18
N ASP A 87 6.60 5.12 5.19
CA ASP A 87 8.02 4.84 5.43
C ASP A 87 8.62 4.07 4.24
N TYR A 88 7.86 3.14 3.65
CA TYR A 88 8.26 2.40 2.46
C TYR A 88 8.41 3.32 1.22
N ILE A 89 7.49 4.28 1.02
CA ILE A 89 7.61 5.30 -0.03
C ILE A 89 8.89 6.13 0.15
N ILE A 90 9.14 6.63 1.37
CA ILE A 90 10.33 7.44 1.68
C ILE A 90 11.61 6.65 1.43
N THR A 91 11.69 5.44 2.00
CA THR A 91 12.91 4.60 1.96
C THR A 91 13.33 4.30 0.53
N ASN A 92 12.36 4.00 -0.33
CA ASN A 92 12.62 3.66 -1.73
C ASN A 92 12.47 4.85 -2.69
N LYS A 93 12.15 6.04 -2.17
CA LYS A 93 11.98 7.29 -2.93
C LYS A 93 10.95 7.17 -4.05
N PHE A 94 9.81 6.52 -3.77
CA PHE A 94 8.78 6.30 -4.79
C PHE A 94 8.00 7.59 -5.11
N PRO A 95 7.84 7.95 -6.39
CA PRO A 95 7.10 9.15 -6.83
C PRO A 95 5.60 8.88 -7.06
N PHE A 96 5.07 7.79 -6.53
CA PHE A 96 3.68 7.36 -6.72
C PHE A 96 3.05 6.97 -5.38
N TYR A 97 1.74 6.84 -5.38
CA TYR A 97 0.96 6.63 -4.17
C TYR A 97 0.39 5.22 -4.08
N PHE A 98 0.07 4.79 -2.86
CA PHE A 98 -0.67 3.56 -2.60
C PHE A 98 -2.04 3.89 -2.02
N LYS A 99 -3.01 2.97 -2.19
CA LYS A 99 -4.35 3.11 -1.61
C LYS A 99 -4.59 2.22 -0.40
N SER A 100 -3.76 1.21 -0.21
CA SER A 100 -3.86 0.25 0.89
C SER A 100 -2.52 -0.44 1.09
N ASP A 101 -2.37 -1.12 2.24
CA ASP A 101 -1.21 -1.96 2.48
C ASP A 101 -1.13 -3.12 1.49
N GLY A 102 -2.28 -3.67 1.08
CA GLY A 102 -2.31 -4.71 0.06
C GLY A 102 -1.72 -4.25 -1.28
N HIS A 103 -1.98 -3.00 -1.70
CA HIS A 103 -1.34 -2.45 -2.91
C HIS A 103 0.17 -2.37 -2.76
N ARG A 104 0.66 -1.93 -1.59
CA ARG A 104 2.10 -1.87 -1.28
C ARG A 104 2.73 -3.26 -1.31
N ARG A 105 2.12 -4.26 -0.66
CA ARG A 105 2.61 -5.64 -0.60
C ARG A 105 2.68 -6.28 -1.99
N CYS A 106 1.63 -6.15 -2.78
CA CYS A 106 1.63 -6.62 -4.18
C CYS A 106 2.76 -5.97 -4.98
N TYR A 107 2.92 -4.65 -4.85
CA TYR A 107 3.99 -3.94 -5.56
C TYR A 107 5.39 -4.39 -5.10
N ASP A 108 5.61 -4.61 -3.81
CA ASP A 108 6.89 -5.11 -3.30
C ASP A 108 7.21 -6.52 -3.80
N LEU A 109 6.21 -7.43 -3.82
CA LEU A 109 6.36 -8.76 -4.43
C LEU A 109 6.71 -8.67 -5.91
N TYR A 110 6.07 -7.77 -6.65
CA TYR A 110 6.36 -7.55 -8.06
C TYR A 110 7.79 -7.00 -8.26
N ARG A 111 8.14 -5.95 -7.53
CA ARG A 111 9.45 -5.29 -7.58
C ARG A 111 10.61 -6.22 -7.22
N THR A 112 10.38 -7.15 -6.29
CA THR A 112 11.38 -8.12 -5.84
C THR A 112 11.39 -9.42 -6.65
N GLY A 113 10.50 -9.55 -7.65
CA GLY A 113 10.39 -10.76 -8.49
C GLY A 113 9.79 -11.97 -7.77
N ARG A 114 9.15 -11.76 -6.61
CA ARG A 114 8.58 -12.81 -5.75
C ARG A 114 7.09 -13.08 -5.97
N ILE A 115 6.47 -12.40 -6.94
CA ILE A 115 5.04 -12.56 -7.21
C ILE A 115 4.69 -13.99 -7.62
N GLN A 116 5.52 -14.64 -8.45
CA GLN A 116 5.29 -16.02 -8.90
C GLN A 116 5.41 -17.03 -7.74
N GLU A 117 6.35 -16.79 -6.81
CA GLU A 117 6.49 -17.56 -5.57
C GLU A 117 5.20 -17.47 -4.75
N ALA A 118 4.70 -16.24 -4.54
CA ALA A 118 3.48 -16.00 -3.77
C ALA A 118 2.22 -16.62 -4.41
N GLU A 119 2.18 -16.72 -5.75
CA GLU A 119 1.03 -17.26 -6.49
C GLU A 119 0.97 -18.80 -6.55
N THR A 120 2.06 -19.47 -6.18
CA THR A 120 2.21 -20.93 -6.31
C THR A 120 2.53 -21.63 -5.00
N SER A 121 3.05 -20.90 -4.01
CA SER A 121 3.50 -21.48 -2.75
C SER A 121 2.36 -21.53 -1.72
N MET A 122 2.30 -22.64 -1.00
CA MET A 122 1.54 -22.74 0.24
C MET A 122 2.46 -22.50 1.43
N LEU A 123 1.98 -21.76 2.44
CA LEU A 123 2.68 -21.60 3.70
C LEU A 123 2.65 -22.91 4.50
N PRO A 124 3.74 -23.28 5.19
CA PRO A 124 3.67 -24.26 6.27
C PRO A 124 2.62 -23.86 7.30
N GLN A 125 2.00 -24.84 7.95
CA GLN A 125 0.92 -24.60 8.93
C GLN A 125 1.30 -23.56 9.99
N GLU A 126 2.50 -23.66 10.57
CA GLU A 126 2.97 -22.74 11.60
C GLU A 126 3.13 -21.30 11.09
N ASP A 127 3.64 -21.15 9.87
CA ASP A 127 3.78 -19.85 9.22
C ASP A 127 2.41 -19.26 8.88
N PHE A 128 1.48 -20.07 8.36
CA PHE A 128 0.11 -19.64 8.11
C PHE A 128 -0.54 -19.10 9.38
N ILE A 129 -0.41 -19.79 10.51
CA ILE A 129 -0.95 -19.34 11.81
C ILE A 129 -0.37 -18.00 12.22
N ARG A 130 0.96 -17.87 12.15
CA ARG A 130 1.66 -16.63 12.52
C ARG A 130 1.20 -15.46 11.65
N GLU A 131 1.21 -15.63 10.34
CA GLU A 131 0.81 -14.61 9.37
C GLU A 131 -0.69 -14.27 9.49
N TYR A 132 -1.56 -15.28 9.67
CA TYR A 132 -2.98 -15.06 9.87
C TYR A 132 -3.26 -14.27 11.14
N ASN A 133 -2.63 -14.61 12.26
CA ASN A 133 -2.83 -13.89 13.52
C ASN A 133 -2.33 -12.44 13.45
N ALA A 134 -1.22 -12.21 12.73
CA ALA A 134 -0.67 -10.88 12.49
C ALA A 134 -1.47 -10.04 11.47
N ALA A 135 -2.28 -10.69 10.62
CA ALA A 135 -3.06 -10.01 9.60
C ALA A 135 -4.14 -9.09 10.19
N VAL A 136 -4.45 -8.03 9.47
CA VAL A 136 -5.55 -7.12 9.79
C VAL A 136 -6.91 -7.79 9.57
N GLU A 137 -7.91 -7.29 10.30
CA GLU A 137 -9.26 -7.87 10.32
C GLU A 137 -9.89 -8.04 8.93
N PRO A 138 -9.79 -7.06 8.00
CA PRO A 138 -10.34 -7.23 6.65
C PRO A 138 -9.74 -8.40 5.87
N VAL A 139 -8.45 -8.72 6.09
CA VAL A 139 -7.78 -9.86 5.44
C VAL A 139 -8.26 -11.16 6.08
N LYS A 140 -8.39 -11.20 7.41
CA LYS A 140 -8.96 -12.35 8.14
C LYS A 140 -10.39 -12.67 7.68
N ASP A 141 -11.21 -11.64 7.52
CA ASP A 141 -12.57 -11.71 6.99
C ASP A 141 -12.62 -12.27 5.56
N ALA A 142 -11.74 -11.78 4.70
CA ALA A 142 -11.65 -12.21 3.33
C ALA A 142 -11.24 -13.69 3.25
N ILE A 143 -10.27 -14.12 4.05
CA ILE A 143 -9.79 -15.50 4.13
C ILE A 143 -10.90 -16.44 4.61
N ALA A 144 -11.59 -16.12 5.71
CA ALA A 144 -12.69 -16.94 6.21
C ALA A 144 -13.81 -17.07 5.16
N SER A 145 -14.13 -15.96 4.49
CA SER A 145 -15.12 -15.93 3.41
C SER A 145 -14.69 -16.73 2.18
N THR A 146 -13.41 -16.67 1.80
CA THR A 146 -12.80 -17.44 0.71
C THR A 146 -12.89 -18.93 1.03
N ASN A 147 -12.46 -19.34 2.22
CA ASN A 147 -12.53 -20.73 2.67
C ASN A 147 -13.97 -21.27 2.55
N LYS A 148 -14.96 -20.56 3.11
CA LYS A 148 -16.38 -20.93 3.00
C LYS A 148 -16.86 -21.07 1.56
N ARG A 149 -16.58 -20.06 0.71
CA ARG A 149 -17.07 -20.05 -0.68
C ARG A 149 -16.41 -21.13 -1.52
N TRP A 150 -15.11 -21.33 -1.35
CA TRP A 150 -14.36 -22.31 -2.10
C TRP A 150 -14.87 -23.72 -1.84
N ILE A 151 -15.09 -24.09 -0.58
CA ILE A 151 -15.62 -25.42 -0.28
C ILE A 151 -17.06 -25.57 -0.78
N TRP A 152 -17.89 -24.52 -0.70
CA TRP A 152 -19.25 -24.56 -1.28
C TRP A 152 -19.23 -24.82 -2.80
N TYR A 153 -18.36 -24.12 -3.54
CA TYR A 153 -18.26 -24.27 -4.99
C TYR A 153 -17.65 -25.61 -5.43
N GLU A 154 -16.64 -26.11 -4.74
CA GLU A 154 -15.93 -27.33 -5.13
C GLU A 154 -16.61 -28.61 -4.61
N ALA A 155 -17.17 -28.58 -3.40
CA ALA A 155 -17.70 -29.78 -2.74
C ALA A 155 -19.23 -29.92 -2.84
N TYR A 156 -19.95 -28.90 -3.38
CA TYR A 156 -21.42 -28.85 -3.46
C TYR A 156 -22.14 -29.23 -2.14
N THR A 157 -21.47 -29.04 -1.01
CA THR A 157 -21.97 -29.46 0.30
C THR A 157 -22.52 -28.27 1.05
N GLU A 158 -23.60 -28.48 1.81
CA GLU A 158 -24.08 -27.52 2.80
C GLU A 158 -23.09 -27.54 3.97
N ILE A 159 -22.31 -26.47 4.12
CA ILE A 159 -21.21 -26.44 5.11
C ILE A 159 -21.50 -25.39 6.16
N SER A 160 -21.42 -25.80 7.41
CA SER A 160 -21.40 -24.91 8.57
C SER A 160 -20.26 -23.90 8.39
N PRO A 161 -20.54 -22.60 8.54
CA PRO A 161 -19.55 -21.56 8.33
C PRO A 161 -18.34 -21.79 9.24
N VAL A 162 -17.16 -21.95 8.65
CA VAL A 162 -15.89 -21.91 9.38
C VAL A 162 -15.74 -20.49 9.92
N SER A 163 -15.77 -20.34 11.24
CA SER A 163 -15.51 -19.08 11.92
C SER A 163 -14.05 -18.64 11.73
N LYS A 164 -13.74 -17.38 12.02
CA LYS A 164 -12.37 -16.84 11.85
C LYS A 164 -11.38 -17.61 12.73
N GLU A 165 -11.84 -18.00 13.90
CA GLU A 165 -11.12 -18.75 14.92
C GLU A 165 -10.83 -20.19 14.49
N GLU A 166 -11.61 -20.73 13.54
CA GLU A 166 -11.49 -22.09 13.02
C GLU A 166 -10.72 -22.19 11.69
N VAL A 167 -10.47 -21.06 11.01
CA VAL A 167 -9.74 -21.01 9.73
C VAL A 167 -8.35 -21.64 9.86
N VAL A 168 -7.68 -21.37 10.98
CA VAL A 168 -6.35 -21.90 11.28
C VAL A 168 -6.34 -23.42 11.29
N GLN A 169 -7.31 -24.04 11.96
CA GLN A 169 -7.44 -25.49 12.09
C GLN A 169 -7.93 -26.09 10.76
N ALA A 170 -8.82 -25.38 10.06
CA ALA A 170 -9.31 -25.78 8.75
C ALA A 170 -8.19 -25.81 7.70
N TYR A 171 -7.23 -24.89 7.76
CA TYR A 171 -6.13 -24.78 6.79
C TYR A 171 -5.36 -26.10 6.61
N ALA A 172 -5.14 -26.88 7.67
CA ALA A 172 -4.46 -28.17 7.57
C ALA A 172 -5.16 -29.15 6.61
N ASN A 173 -6.49 -29.10 6.57
CA ASN A 173 -7.37 -30.07 5.93
C ASN A 173 -7.94 -29.62 4.59
N VAL A 174 -7.76 -28.34 4.21
CA VAL A 174 -8.21 -27.87 2.89
C VAL A 174 -7.32 -28.40 1.76
N SER A 175 -7.85 -28.40 0.55
CA SER A 175 -7.12 -28.79 -0.65
C SER A 175 -5.92 -27.89 -0.93
N ASP A 176 -4.89 -28.43 -1.55
CA ASP A 176 -3.66 -27.69 -1.88
C ASP A 176 -3.92 -26.41 -2.69
N PRO A 177 -4.81 -26.39 -3.70
CA PRO A 177 -5.17 -25.15 -4.39
C PRO A 177 -5.73 -24.08 -3.46
N LEU A 178 -6.58 -24.46 -2.49
CA LEU A 178 -7.10 -23.51 -1.51
C LEU A 178 -6.00 -23.05 -0.55
N LYS A 179 -5.07 -23.92 -0.15
CA LYS A 179 -3.90 -23.52 0.66
C LYS A 179 -3.06 -22.46 -0.04
N VAL A 180 -2.80 -22.62 -1.34
CA VAL A 180 -2.10 -21.61 -2.15
C VAL A 180 -2.86 -20.29 -2.16
N VAL A 181 -4.17 -20.32 -2.41
CA VAL A 181 -5.00 -19.10 -2.43
C VAL A 181 -4.98 -18.37 -1.08
N LEU A 182 -5.16 -19.08 0.03
CA LEU A 182 -5.16 -18.46 1.36
C LEU A 182 -3.77 -17.90 1.72
N SER A 183 -2.71 -18.59 1.32
CA SER A 183 -1.32 -18.13 1.50
C SER A 183 -1.04 -16.88 0.67
N TRP A 184 -1.50 -16.85 -0.59
CA TRP A 184 -1.39 -15.69 -1.47
C TRP A 184 -2.14 -14.49 -0.90
N MET A 185 -3.36 -14.69 -0.37
CA MET A 185 -4.15 -13.61 0.26
C MET A 185 -3.41 -13.00 1.45
N LEU A 186 -2.76 -13.84 2.28
CA LEU A 186 -1.92 -13.35 3.37
C LEU A 186 -0.71 -12.59 2.84
N ALA A 187 0.03 -13.14 1.88
CA ALA A 187 1.25 -12.52 1.32
C ALA A 187 0.98 -11.15 0.67
N THR A 188 -0.17 -11.01 0.01
CA THR A 188 -0.58 -9.80 -0.72
C THR A 188 -1.43 -8.84 0.09
N GLY A 189 -1.96 -9.25 1.24
CA GLY A 189 -2.96 -8.47 1.97
C GLY A 189 -4.29 -8.32 1.20
N TRP A 190 -4.63 -9.28 0.35
CA TRP A 190 -5.80 -9.22 -0.52
C TRP A 190 -7.09 -9.39 0.29
N THR A 191 -8.00 -8.43 0.15
CA THR A 191 -9.27 -8.38 0.90
C THR A 191 -10.48 -8.82 0.08
N ILE A 192 -10.28 -9.16 -1.20
CA ILE A 192 -11.38 -9.62 -2.07
C ILE A 192 -11.50 -11.14 -1.96
N ARG A 193 -12.74 -11.60 -1.77
CA ARG A 193 -13.09 -13.01 -1.55
C ARG A 193 -12.93 -13.80 -2.85
N VAL A 194 -12.25 -14.94 -2.78
CA VAL A 194 -12.02 -15.82 -3.93
C VAL A 194 -12.89 -17.07 -3.80
N GLY A 195 -13.79 -17.29 -4.75
CA GLY A 195 -14.76 -18.38 -4.65
C GLY A 195 -14.37 -19.69 -5.33
N ASN A 196 -13.42 -19.65 -6.27
CA ASN A 196 -13.03 -20.79 -7.10
C ASN A 196 -11.73 -20.48 -7.87
N PRO A 197 -11.10 -21.48 -8.53
CA PRO A 197 -9.86 -21.28 -9.29
C PRO A 197 -9.95 -20.20 -10.37
N ARG A 198 -11.07 -20.12 -11.10
CA ARG A 198 -11.25 -19.10 -12.15
C ARG A 198 -11.20 -17.69 -11.59
N PHE A 199 -11.84 -17.45 -10.45
CA PHE A 199 -11.82 -16.15 -9.79
C PHE A 199 -10.44 -15.83 -9.21
N PHE A 200 -9.68 -16.86 -8.81
CA PHE A 200 -8.29 -16.67 -8.38
C PHE A 200 -7.41 -16.18 -9.53
N GLU A 201 -7.48 -16.81 -10.70
CA GLU A 201 -6.74 -16.37 -11.90
C GLU A 201 -7.10 -14.94 -12.31
N GLN A 202 -8.38 -14.57 -12.25
CA GLN A 202 -8.83 -13.20 -12.51
C GLN A 202 -8.27 -12.21 -11.49
N SER A 203 -8.22 -12.61 -10.20
CA SER A 203 -7.66 -11.77 -9.14
C SER A 203 -6.16 -11.56 -9.33
N LYS A 204 -5.41 -12.62 -9.72
CA LYS A 204 -3.99 -12.50 -10.07
C LYS A 204 -3.80 -11.54 -11.23
N ALA A 205 -4.54 -11.70 -12.33
CA ALA A 205 -4.44 -10.82 -13.49
C ALA A 205 -4.68 -9.34 -13.12
N ALA A 206 -5.69 -9.06 -12.30
CA ALA A 206 -5.97 -7.71 -11.81
C ALA A 206 -4.82 -7.14 -10.95
N VAL A 207 -4.19 -7.97 -10.11
CA VAL A 207 -3.01 -7.57 -9.33
C VAL A 207 -1.82 -7.28 -10.24
N HIS A 208 -1.56 -8.13 -11.23
CA HIS A 208 -0.49 -7.91 -12.23
C HIS A 208 -0.70 -6.59 -12.98
N GLU A 209 -1.91 -6.37 -13.50
CA GLU A 209 -2.25 -5.14 -14.20
C GLU A 209 -2.07 -3.91 -13.30
N MET A 210 -2.57 -3.96 -12.06
CA MET A 210 -2.40 -2.88 -11.10
C MET A 210 -0.91 -2.58 -10.82
N CYS A 211 -0.10 -3.62 -10.60
CA CYS A 211 1.33 -3.46 -10.30
C CYS A 211 2.11 -2.92 -11.50
N LEU A 212 1.80 -3.41 -12.70
CA LEU A 212 2.34 -2.91 -13.97
C LEU A 212 1.98 -1.44 -14.16
N ASN A 213 0.72 -1.06 -13.95
CA ASN A 213 0.27 0.32 -14.08
C ASN A 213 0.98 1.24 -13.07
N HIS A 214 1.24 0.80 -11.84
CA HIS A 214 2.06 1.59 -10.90
C HIS A 214 3.53 1.68 -11.36
N ALA A 215 4.06 0.61 -11.95
CA ALA A 215 5.41 0.59 -12.52
C ALA A 215 5.54 1.41 -13.81
N THR A 216 4.48 1.66 -14.58
CA THR A 216 4.54 2.49 -15.78
C THR A 216 4.17 3.94 -15.49
N ALA A 217 3.18 4.19 -14.63
CA ALA A 217 2.75 5.53 -14.26
C ALA A 217 3.90 6.38 -13.70
N HIS A 218 4.87 5.78 -12.99
CA HIS A 218 6.03 6.54 -12.52
C HIS A 218 6.99 6.92 -13.65
N ILE A 219 7.15 6.08 -14.68
CA ILE A 219 7.98 6.36 -15.85
C ILE A 219 7.35 7.50 -16.65
N GLU A 220 6.04 7.44 -16.87
CA GLU A 220 5.27 8.47 -17.58
C GLU A 220 5.29 9.79 -16.82
N LEU A 221 5.04 9.77 -15.51
CA LEU A 221 5.11 10.96 -14.67
C LEU A 221 6.51 11.59 -14.67
N HIS A 222 7.58 10.77 -14.60
CA HIS A 222 8.95 11.26 -14.71
C HIS A 222 9.26 11.83 -16.09
N ALA A 223 8.79 11.20 -17.17
CA ALA A 223 8.97 11.69 -18.53
C ALA A 223 8.22 13.02 -18.75
N MET A 224 6.97 13.12 -18.29
CA MET A 224 6.18 14.35 -18.35
C MET A 224 6.81 15.48 -17.56
N ASN A 225 7.25 15.22 -16.33
CA ASN A 225 7.91 16.25 -15.51
C ASN A 225 9.23 16.75 -16.13
N ARG A 226 9.97 15.90 -16.87
CA ARG A 226 11.13 16.34 -17.67
C ARG A 226 10.72 17.22 -18.85
N LEU A 227 9.64 16.87 -19.54
CA LEU A 227 9.14 17.64 -20.69
C LEU A 227 8.61 19.02 -20.29
N VAL A 228 8.08 19.16 -19.08
CA VAL A 228 7.55 20.43 -18.54
C VAL A 228 8.65 21.28 -17.85
N GLY A 229 9.90 20.79 -17.80
CA GLY A 229 11.02 21.54 -17.22
C GLY A 229 10.97 21.67 -15.70
N MET A 230 10.31 20.72 -15.02
CA MET A 230 10.20 20.68 -13.56
C MET A 230 11.43 20.05 -12.87
N TYR A 231 12.51 19.78 -13.61
CA TYR A 231 13.81 19.31 -13.13
C TYR A 231 14.96 20.02 -13.83
#